data_AF-A0A928HB98-F1
#
_entry.id   AF-A0A928HB98-F1
#
_cell.length_a   1.000
_cell.length_b   1.000
_cell.length_c   1.000
_cell.angle_alpha   90.00
_cell.angle_beta   90.00
_cell.angle_gamma   90.00
#
_symmetry.space_group_name_H-M   'P 1'
#
loop_
_entity.id
_entity.type
_entity.pdbx_description
1 polymer ?
#
loop_
_entity_poly.entity_id
_entity_poly.type
_entity_poly.pdbx_seq_one_letter_code
_entity_poly.pdbx_strand_id
1 'polypeptide(L)'
;MGIFYEKVVDRIEKLDAEGLRRHYKALADEIGFFKSVFDSLDEGIVVLDGEGKVEYANAAGKELLPLLGIDEEFAESRPAPDGISVRELEITYPEHRIIEVKRVGRIVKLRDVTEKRAREADAVESGRADAVGEMAASMAHEIGNPLNALSLNLQLLKRKYPDEVDLAVAQKELSRLNGIIREFLGAFRPAKAQLAPGSAADPLKDALAALKNVFEDRRIRVALDLPGTL
;
A
#
# COMPACT_ATOMS: atom_id res chain seq x y z
N MET A 1 -28.67 33.38 28.29
CA MET A 1 -28.18 33.94 27.01
C MET A 1 -28.55 35.41 26.78
N GLY A 2 -29.69 35.93 27.28
CA GLY A 2 -30.12 37.32 27.01
C GLY A 2 -29.26 38.44 27.64
N ILE A 3 -28.77 38.27 28.87
CA ILE A 3 -28.07 39.32 29.64
C ILE A 3 -26.66 39.63 29.08
N PHE A 4 -26.05 38.67 28.36
CA PHE A 4 -24.75 38.88 27.71
C PHE A 4 -24.90 39.63 26.39
N TYR A 5 -25.94 39.32 25.60
CA TYR A 5 -26.26 40.02 24.37
C TYR A 5 -26.65 41.49 24.63
N GLU A 6 -27.48 41.78 25.64
CA GLU A 6 -27.83 43.17 25.99
C GLU A 6 -26.62 43.98 26.44
N LYS A 7 -25.71 43.41 27.25
CA LYS A 7 -24.48 44.09 27.67
C LYS A 7 -23.48 44.32 26.53
N VAL A 8 -23.49 43.47 25.50
CA VAL A 8 -22.66 43.64 24.31
C VAL A 8 -23.24 44.75 23.43
N VAL A 9 -24.56 44.79 23.24
CA VAL A 9 -25.26 45.84 22.46
C VAL A 9 -25.12 47.21 23.13
N ASP A 10 -25.32 47.31 24.44
CA ASP A 10 -25.23 48.56 25.22
C ASP A 10 -23.80 49.14 25.30
N ARG A 11 -22.79 48.31 24.98
CA ARG A 11 -21.37 48.70 24.90
C ARG A 11 -20.94 49.05 23.48
N ILE A 12 -21.61 48.51 22.46
CA ILE A 12 -21.49 48.92 21.05
C ILE A 12 -22.02 50.34 20.86
N GLU A 13 -23.11 50.71 21.54
CA GLU A 13 -23.64 52.08 21.51
C GLU A 13 -22.71 53.14 22.15
N LYS A 14 -21.76 52.71 22.99
CA LYS A 14 -20.80 53.58 23.70
C LYS A 14 -19.41 53.60 23.07
N LEU A 15 -19.17 52.84 21.99
CA LEU A 15 -17.90 52.82 21.28
C LEU A 15 -17.84 53.96 20.27
N ASP A 16 -16.77 54.75 20.28
CA ASP A 16 -16.50 55.68 19.19
C ASP A 16 -16.23 54.90 17.89
N ALA A 17 -16.38 55.58 16.74
CA ALA A 17 -16.19 54.97 15.42
C ALA A 17 -14.77 54.38 15.23
N GLU A 18 -13.78 54.84 16.00
CA GLU A 18 -12.39 54.39 15.96
C GLU A 18 -12.20 53.07 16.74
N GLY A 19 -12.80 52.95 17.92
CA GLY A 19 -12.81 51.75 18.75
C GLY A 19 -13.58 50.61 18.10
N LEU A 20 -14.71 50.92 17.46
CA LEU A 20 -15.46 49.95 16.66
C LEU A 20 -14.61 49.45 15.47
N ARG A 21 -13.92 50.35 14.77
CA ARG A 21 -13.03 50.01 13.64
C ARG A 21 -11.84 49.15 14.05
N ARG A 22 -11.25 49.39 15.24
CA ARG A 22 -10.17 48.53 15.78
C ARG A 22 -10.69 47.13 16.13
N HIS A 23 -11.86 47.02 16.75
CA HIS A 23 -12.44 45.72 17.08
C HIS A 23 -12.85 44.93 15.84
N TYR A 24 -13.46 45.56 14.84
CA TYR A 24 -13.74 44.91 13.56
C TYR A 24 -12.48 44.42 12.87
N LYS A 25 -11.40 45.22 12.89
CA LYS A 25 -10.12 44.81 12.29
C LYS A 25 -9.52 43.60 13.02
N ALA A 26 -9.49 43.62 14.35
CA ALA A 26 -8.98 42.50 15.14
C ALA A 26 -9.78 41.20 14.90
N LEU A 27 -11.11 41.31 14.82
CA LEU A 27 -11.98 40.17 14.52
C LEU A 27 -11.74 39.63 13.10
N ALA A 28 -11.56 40.52 12.12
CA ALA A 28 -11.26 40.13 10.74
C ALA A 28 -9.89 39.44 10.63
N ASP A 29 -8.89 39.93 11.36
CA ASP A 29 -7.55 39.33 11.42
C ASP A 29 -7.61 37.92 12.04
N GLU A 30 -8.39 37.73 13.11
CA GLU A 30 -8.59 36.44 13.77
C GLU A 30 -9.31 35.42 12.87
N ILE A 31 -10.40 35.83 12.20
CA ILE A 31 -11.11 34.99 11.23
C ILE A 31 -10.19 34.63 10.06
N GLY A 32 -9.39 35.58 9.57
CA GLY A 32 -8.41 35.36 8.52
C GLY A 32 -7.34 34.35 8.90
N PHE A 33 -6.87 34.40 10.15
CA PHE A 33 -5.93 33.41 10.70
C PHE A 33 -6.53 32.00 10.71
N PHE A 34 -7.72 31.82 11.29
CA PHE A 34 -8.35 30.49 11.35
C PHE A 34 -8.60 29.89 9.98
N LYS A 35 -9.08 30.71 9.02
CA LYS A 35 -9.26 30.26 7.65
C LYS A 35 -7.95 29.78 7.04
N SER A 36 -6.86 30.51 7.26
CA SER A 36 -5.52 30.13 6.77
C SER A 36 -5.01 28.84 7.39
N VAL A 37 -5.23 28.65 8.70
CA VAL A 37 -4.89 27.39 9.39
C VAL A 37 -5.66 26.23 8.78
N PHE A 38 -6.96 26.36 8.62
CA PHE A 38 -7.78 25.30 8.06
C PHE A 38 -7.49 25.02 6.58
N ASP A 39 -7.23 26.05 5.77
CA ASP A 39 -6.87 25.88 4.36
C ASP A 39 -5.47 25.28 4.16
N SER A 40 -4.61 25.33 5.19
CA SER A 40 -3.30 24.66 5.18
C SER A 40 -3.36 23.17 5.53
N LEU A 41 -4.50 22.67 6.00
CA LEU A 41 -4.67 21.24 6.31
C LEU A 41 -4.97 20.47 5.03
N ASP A 42 -4.28 19.34 4.85
CA ASP A 42 -4.55 18.37 3.78
C ASP A 42 -5.89 17.65 3.97
N GLU A 43 -6.45 17.71 5.17
CA GLU A 43 -7.73 17.11 5.53
C GLU A 43 -8.87 18.07 5.21
N GLY A 44 -9.92 17.55 4.57
CA GLY A 44 -11.14 18.30 4.32
C GLY A 44 -11.95 18.45 5.60
N ILE A 45 -12.10 19.68 6.09
CA ILE A 45 -12.96 19.98 7.23
C ILE A 45 -14.20 20.67 6.71
N VAL A 46 -15.34 20.06 7.03
CA VAL A 46 -16.67 20.53 6.66
C VAL A 46 -17.49 20.70 7.94
N VAL A 47 -18.12 21.86 8.13
CA VAL A 47 -19.01 22.13 9.24
C VAL A 47 -20.42 22.19 8.70
N LEU A 48 -21.33 21.50 9.39
CA LEU A 48 -22.74 21.42 9.07
C LEU A 48 -23.57 22.25 10.05
N ASP A 49 -24.67 22.82 9.57
CA ASP A 49 -25.67 23.49 10.40
C ASP A 49 -26.59 22.49 11.15
N GLY A 50 -27.66 22.99 11.77
CA GLY A 50 -28.65 22.16 12.46
C GLY A 50 -29.55 21.32 11.55
N GLU A 51 -29.63 21.66 10.27
CA GLU A 51 -30.41 20.96 9.23
C GLU A 51 -29.53 19.99 8.42
N GLY A 52 -28.22 19.99 8.65
CA GLY A 52 -27.25 19.15 7.96
C GLY A 52 -26.67 19.77 6.69
N LYS A 53 -26.81 21.09 6.51
CA LYS A 53 -26.25 21.82 5.38
C LYS A 53 -24.84 22.34 5.65
N VAL A 54 -24.02 22.43 4.61
CA VAL A 54 -22.64 22.91 4.73
C VAL A 54 -22.61 24.40 5.09
N GLU A 55 -22.21 24.73 6.31
CA GLU A 55 -21.98 26.09 6.81
C GLU A 55 -20.55 26.57 6.49
N TYR A 56 -19.59 25.65 6.49
CA TYR A 56 -18.19 25.94 6.18
C TYR A 56 -17.48 24.73 5.58
N ALA A 57 -16.55 24.99 4.66
CA ALA A 57 -15.59 24.01 4.17
C ALA A 57 -14.24 24.69 3.89
N ASN A 58 -13.15 24.06 4.33
CA ASN A 58 -11.79 24.48 3.95
C ASN A 58 -11.48 24.10 2.48
N ALA A 59 -10.32 24.51 1.97
CA ALA A 59 -9.86 24.22 0.62
C ALA A 59 -9.95 22.72 0.27
N ALA A 60 -9.38 21.84 1.09
CA ALA A 60 -9.43 20.40 0.88
C ALA A 60 -10.86 19.84 0.92
N GLY A 61 -11.72 20.35 1.81
CA GLY A 61 -13.12 19.94 1.91
C GLY A 61 -13.90 20.30 0.66
N LYS A 62 -13.67 21.49 0.08
CA LYS A 62 -14.29 21.93 -1.18
C LYS A 62 -13.85 21.11 -2.39
N GLU A 63 -12.64 20.57 -2.38
CA GLU A 63 -12.15 19.66 -3.42
C GLU A 63 -12.79 18.27 -3.30
N LEU A 64 -12.91 17.74 -2.08
CA LEU A 64 -13.37 16.38 -1.84
C LEU A 64 -14.89 16.22 -1.85
N LEU A 65 -15.65 17.24 -1.43
CA LEU A 65 -17.12 17.20 -1.36
C LEU A 65 -17.78 16.81 -2.69
N PRO A 66 -17.45 17.44 -3.85
CA PRO A 66 -18.05 17.09 -5.13
C PRO A 66 -17.77 15.65 -5.57
N LEU A 67 -16.61 15.10 -5.23
CA LEU A 67 -16.22 13.73 -5.60
C LEU A 67 -17.05 12.67 -4.88
N LEU A 68 -17.61 13.02 -3.72
CA LEU A 68 -18.44 12.12 -2.92
C LEU A 68 -19.90 12.10 -3.39
N GLY A 69 -20.25 12.88 -4.42
CA GLY A 69 -21.65 13.06 -4.84
C GLY A 69 -22.51 13.65 -3.72
N ILE A 70 -21.89 14.34 -2.77
CA ILE A 70 -22.55 15.01 -1.65
C ILE A 70 -22.81 16.43 -2.11
N ASP A 71 -24.07 16.73 -2.46
CA ASP A 71 -24.54 18.10 -2.52
C ASP A 71 -24.68 18.68 -1.10
N GLU A 72 -24.94 19.99 -0.98
CA GLU A 72 -24.99 20.72 0.31
C GLU A 72 -25.92 20.10 1.37
N GLU A 73 -26.77 19.10 1.07
CA GLU A 73 -27.61 18.37 2.01
C GLU A 73 -26.98 17.04 2.47
N PHE A 74 -26.15 17.09 3.52
CA PHE A 74 -25.60 15.90 4.21
C PHE A 74 -26.57 15.35 5.28
N ALA A 75 -27.88 15.57 5.07
CA ALA A 75 -28.93 15.46 6.08
C ALA A 75 -29.34 14.02 6.43
N GLU A 76 -29.15 13.05 5.52
CA GLU A 76 -29.74 11.73 5.69
C GLU A 76 -28.91 10.72 6.49
N SER A 77 -27.60 10.97 6.72
CA SER A 77 -26.79 10.10 7.57
C SER A 77 -26.95 10.50 9.04
N ARG A 78 -28.02 10.07 9.69
CA ARG A 78 -28.21 10.27 11.15
C ARG A 78 -26.97 9.69 11.88
N PRO A 79 -26.27 10.45 12.73
CA PRO A 79 -25.11 9.93 13.45
C PRO A 79 -25.52 8.75 14.33
N ALA A 80 -24.62 7.77 14.46
CA ALA A 80 -24.75 6.70 15.43
C ALA A 80 -24.93 7.30 16.86
N PRO A 81 -25.60 6.60 17.79
CA PRO A 81 -25.90 7.12 19.14
C PRO A 81 -24.69 7.65 19.92
N ASP A 82 -23.47 7.25 19.56
CA ASP A 82 -22.21 7.72 20.16
C ASP A 82 -21.66 9.02 19.54
N GLY A 83 -22.38 9.64 18.60
CA GLY A 83 -22.06 10.94 18.00
C GLY A 83 -20.90 10.94 17.00
N ILE A 84 -20.23 9.79 16.80
CA ILE A 84 -19.15 9.59 15.83
C ILE A 84 -19.57 8.53 14.80
N SER A 85 -19.46 8.85 13.52
CA SER A 85 -19.52 7.86 12.44
C SER A 85 -18.24 7.92 11.60
N VAL A 86 -17.68 6.77 11.26
CA VAL A 86 -16.51 6.63 10.36
C VAL A 86 -16.92 5.71 9.22
N ARG A 87 -16.68 6.16 7.99
CA ARG A 87 -16.98 5.38 6.78
C ARG A 87 -15.88 5.62 5.76
N GLU A 88 -15.45 4.57 5.08
CA GLU A 88 -14.60 4.71 3.90
C GLU A 88 -15.46 4.62 2.64
N LEU A 89 -15.17 5.50 1.69
CA LEU A 89 -15.82 5.56 0.39
C LEU A 89 -14.75 5.39 -0.68
N GLU A 90 -14.96 4.41 -1.54
CA GLU A 90 -14.11 4.16 -2.68
C GLU A 90 -14.70 4.85 -3.91
N ILE A 91 -13.91 5.73 -4.50
CA ILE A 91 -14.25 6.52 -5.68
C ILE A 91 -13.43 5.95 -6.82
N THR A 92 -14.09 5.49 -7.88
CA THR A 92 -13.41 4.86 -9.03
C THR A 92 -13.18 5.83 -10.19
N TYR A 93 -13.83 6.99 -10.19
CA TYR A 93 -13.76 8.00 -11.26
C TYR A 93 -13.78 9.42 -10.67
N PRO A 94 -13.03 10.40 -11.21
CA PRO A 94 -12.13 10.31 -12.38
C PRO A 94 -10.83 9.53 -12.12
N GLU A 95 -10.39 9.46 -10.86
CA GLU A 95 -9.25 8.67 -10.42
C GLU A 95 -9.67 7.78 -9.25
N HIS A 96 -8.95 6.68 -9.05
CA HIS A 96 -9.18 5.79 -7.92
C HIS A 96 -8.74 6.49 -6.63
N ARG A 97 -9.69 6.80 -5.74
CA ARG A 97 -9.44 7.42 -4.43
C ARG A 97 -10.22 6.68 -3.34
N ILE A 98 -9.62 6.53 -2.17
CA ILE A 98 -10.27 6.03 -0.96
C ILE A 98 -10.37 7.19 0.02
N ILE A 99 -11.60 7.66 0.27
CA ILE A 99 -11.86 8.78 1.16
C ILE A 99 -12.47 8.26 2.46
N GLU A 100 -11.78 8.52 3.57
CA GLU A 100 -12.29 8.33 4.92
C GLU A 100 -13.16 9.54 5.30
N VAL A 101 -14.42 9.29 5.63
CA VAL A 101 -15.40 10.27 6.10
C VAL A 101 -15.68 10.00 7.56
N LYS A 102 -15.28 10.95 8.41
CA LYS A 102 -15.50 10.91 9.85
C LYS A 102 -16.40 12.07 10.28
N ARG A 103 -17.62 11.77 10.71
CA ARG A 103 -18.53 12.77 11.29
C ARG A 103 -18.42 12.73 12.81
N VAL A 104 -18.27 13.89 13.43
CA VAL A 104 -18.32 14.11 14.89
C VAL A 104 -19.30 15.25 15.14
N GLY A 105 -20.54 14.91 15.49
CA GLY A 105 -21.63 15.88 15.60
C GLY A 105 -21.87 16.66 14.31
N ARG A 106 -21.54 17.95 14.32
CA ARG A 106 -21.66 18.89 13.19
C ARG A 106 -20.41 19.01 12.32
N ILE A 107 -19.29 18.41 12.73
CA ILE A 107 -18.04 18.46 11.98
C ILE A 107 -17.91 17.17 11.18
N VAL A 108 -17.65 17.28 9.88
CA VAL A 108 -17.26 16.18 8.99
C VAL A 108 -15.81 16.39 8.59
N LYS A 109 -15.00 15.37 8.84
CA LYS A 109 -13.62 15.28 8.41
C LYS A 109 -13.53 14.31 7.24
N LEU A 110 -12.95 14.78 6.14
CA LEU A 110 -12.70 14.04 4.91
C LEU A 110 -11.20 13.87 4.78
N ARG A 111 -10.74 12.65 4.56
CA ARG A 111 -9.32 12.36 4.39
C ARG A 111 -9.12 11.40 3.24
N ASP A 112 -8.29 11.79 2.29
CA ASP A 112 -7.79 10.86 1.30
C ASP A 112 -6.78 9.90 1.95
N VAL A 113 -7.12 8.62 1.98
CA VAL A 113 -6.31 7.53 2.53
C VAL A 113 -5.82 6.57 1.46
N THR A 114 -5.91 6.94 0.17
CA THR A 114 -5.53 6.08 -0.97
C THR A 114 -4.09 5.58 -0.85
N GLU A 115 -3.13 6.50 -0.70
CA GLU A 115 -1.71 6.11 -0.57
C GLU A 115 -1.45 5.31 0.69
N LYS A 116 -2.14 5.63 1.79
CA LYS A 116 -1.99 4.90 3.06
C LYS A 116 -2.44 3.45 2.88
N ARG A 117 -3.61 3.24 2.25
CA ARG A 117 -4.17 1.92 1.97
C ARG A 117 -3.29 1.13 1.00
N ALA A 118 -2.75 1.77 -0.04
CA ALA A 118 -1.81 1.14 -0.95
C ALA A 118 -0.55 0.64 -0.22
N ARG A 119 0.07 1.50 0.61
CA ARG A 119 1.26 1.12 1.40
C ARG A 119 0.97 0.01 2.42
N GLU A 120 -0.20 0.03 3.06
CA GLU A 120 -0.62 -1.02 3.97
C GLU A 120 -0.80 -2.36 3.24
N ALA A 121 -1.39 -2.34 2.05
CA ALA A 121 -1.55 -3.53 1.21
C ALA A 121 -0.17 -4.10 0.80
N ASP A 122 0.72 -3.24 0.30
CA ASP A 122 2.08 -3.63 -0.09
C ASP A 122 2.85 -4.23 1.10
N ALA A 123 2.72 -3.64 2.29
CA ALA A 123 3.36 -4.14 3.50
C ALA A 123 2.82 -5.51 3.92
N VAL A 124 1.52 -5.76 3.78
CA VAL A 124 0.91 -7.07 4.05
C VAL A 124 1.38 -8.12 3.03
N GLU A 125 1.45 -7.77 1.75
CA GLU A 125 1.94 -8.68 0.72
C GLU A 125 3.43 -9.01 0.91
N SER A 126 4.27 -8.00 1.16
CA SER A 126 5.69 -8.19 1.46
C SER A 126 5.88 -9.06 2.71
N GLY A 127 5.16 -8.77 3.80
CA GLY A 127 5.26 -9.55 5.03
C GLY A 127 4.83 -11.01 4.85
N ARG A 128 3.82 -11.27 4.01
CA ARG A 128 3.43 -12.64 3.63
C ARG A 128 4.50 -13.33 2.81
N ALA A 129 5.09 -12.64 1.82
CA ALA A 129 6.14 -13.19 0.98
C ALA A 129 7.39 -13.53 1.81
N ASP A 130 7.79 -12.67 2.74
CA ASP A 130 8.92 -12.88 3.63
C ASP A 130 8.68 -14.10 4.54
N ALA A 131 7.50 -14.20 5.16
CA ALA A 131 7.15 -15.33 6.01
C ALA A 131 7.14 -16.66 5.22
N VAL A 132 6.58 -16.66 4.00
CA VAL A 132 6.59 -17.84 3.12
C VAL A 132 8.02 -18.19 2.71
N GLY A 133 8.87 -17.19 2.40
CA GLY A 133 10.28 -17.39 2.06
C GLY A 133 11.09 -17.98 3.21
N GLU A 134 10.87 -17.52 4.43
CA GLU A 134 11.53 -18.07 5.63
C GLU A 134 11.08 -19.51 5.92
N MET A 135 9.78 -19.78 5.87
CA MET A 135 9.25 -21.14 6.03
C MET A 135 9.77 -22.08 4.94
N ALA A 136 9.78 -21.63 3.69
CA ALA A 136 10.35 -22.37 2.57
C ALA A 136 11.83 -22.67 2.84
N ALA A 137 12.64 -21.69 3.23
CA ALA A 137 14.06 -21.90 3.53
C ALA A 137 14.30 -22.89 4.69
N SER A 138 13.44 -22.91 5.71
CA SER A 138 13.49 -23.90 6.79
C SER A 138 13.14 -25.30 6.27
N MET A 139 12.02 -25.42 5.54
CA MET A 139 11.60 -26.69 4.94
C MET A 139 12.65 -27.24 3.97
N ALA A 140 13.38 -26.37 3.26
CA ALA A 140 14.51 -26.75 2.42
C ALA A 140 15.56 -27.54 3.17
N HIS A 141 15.95 -27.02 4.33
CA HIS A 141 16.95 -27.65 5.18
C HIS A 141 16.40 -28.94 5.78
N GLU A 142 15.15 -28.93 6.24
CA GLU A 142 14.51 -30.08 6.86
C GLU A 142 14.25 -31.25 5.88
N ILE A 143 13.91 -30.97 4.62
CA ILE A 143 13.72 -32.00 3.57
C ILE A 143 15.06 -32.40 2.94
N GLY A 144 16.00 -31.46 2.80
CA GLY A 144 17.34 -31.75 2.30
C GLY A 144 18.08 -32.78 3.17
N ASN A 145 17.85 -32.76 4.48
CA ASN A 145 18.45 -33.69 5.43
C ASN A 145 18.09 -35.18 5.18
N PRO A 146 16.81 -35.60 5.15
CA PRO A 146 16.43 -36.98 4.88
C PRO A 146 16.77 -37.40 3.44
N LEU A 147 16.70 -36.48 2.46
CA LEU A 147 17.13 -36.78 1.08
C LEU A 147 18.63 -37.06 0.99
N ASN A 148 19.46 -36.30 1.70
CA ASN A 148 20.90 -36.56 1.79
C ASN A 148 21.18 -37.91 2.47
N ALA A 149 20.47 -38.22 3.56
CA ALA A 149 20.59 -39.52 4.23
C ALA A 149 20.20 -40.69 3.32
N LEU A 150 19.11 -40.56 2.56
CA LEU A 150 18.68 -41.55 1.55
C LEU A 150 19.73 -41.69 0.44
N SER A 151 20.29 -40.58 -0.04
CA SER A 151 21.34 -40.59 -1.06
C SER A 151 22.57 -41.36 -0.57
N LEU A 152 23.01 -41.12 0.66
CA LEU A 152 24.15 -41.82 1.27
C LEU A 152 23.87 -43.32 1.41
N ASN A 153 22.68 -43.71 1.88
CA ASN A 153 22.30 -45.12 2.03
C ASN A 153 22.28 -45.84 0.68
N LEU A 154 21.74 -45.22 -0.37
CA LEU A 154 21.76 -45.78 -1.72
C LEU A 154 23.19 -45.92 -2.27
N GLN A 155 24.07 -44.96 -1.98
CA GLN A 155 25.49 -45.06 -2.34
C GLN A 155 26.19 -46.21 -1.61
N LEU A 156 25.92 -46.38 -0.31
CA LEU A 156 26.47 -47.48 0.49
C LEU A 156 25.97 -48.84 0.00
N LEU A 157 24.68 -48.97 -0.32
CA LEU A 157 24.10 -50.19 -0.89
C LEU A 157 24.74 -50.54 -2.23
N LYS A 158 24.87 -49.57 -3.15
CA LYS A 158 25.53 -49.76 -4.45
C LYS A 158 26.99 -50.19 -4.28
N ARG A 159 27.69 -49.68 -3.27
CA ARG A 159 29.08 -50.08 -2.97
C ARG A 159 29.19 -51.49 -2.40
N LYS A 160 28.19 -51.91 -1.61
CA LYS A 160 28.17 -53.22 -0.94
C LYS A 160 27.69 -54.35 -1.86
N TYR A 161 26.82 -54.03 -2.83
CA TYR A 161 26.21 -54.97 -3.77
C TYR A 161 26.23 -54.42 -5.21
N PRO A 162 27.42 -54.25 -5.82
CA PRO A 162 27.56 -53.54 -7.10
C PRO A 162 26.86 -54.21 -8.29
N ASP A 163 26.73 -55.54 -8.28
CA ASP A 163 26.18 -56.33 -9.40
C ASP A 163 24.81 -56.97 -9.10
N GLU A 164 24.31 -56.87 -7.86
CA GLU A 164 23.04 -57.49 -7.45
C GLU A 164 21.85 -56.53 -7.42
N VAL A 165 22.11 -55.22 -7.29
CA VAL A 165 21.04 -54.22 -7.11
C VAL A 165 21.25 -53.02 -8.03
N ASP A 166 20.42 -52.90 -9.07
CA ASP A 166 20.35 -51.69 -9.88
C ASP A 166 19.58 -50.59 -9.14
N LEU A 167 20.33 -49.62 -8.62
CA LEU A 167 19.80 -48.45 -7.93
C LEU A 167 19.80 -47.18 -8.80
N ALA A 168 20.12 -47.29 -10.10
CA ALA A 168 20.25 -46.12 -10.97
C ALA A 168 18.96 -45.30 -11.07
N VAL A 169 17.81 -45.97 -11.15
CA VAL A 169 16.49 -45.32 -11.19
C VAL A 169 16.21 -44.56 -9.89
N ALA A 170 16.45 -45.19 -8.73
CA ALA A 170 16.24 -44.55 -7.42
C ALA A 170 17.16 -43.33 -7.21
N GLN A 171 18.44 -43.44 -7.61
CA GLN A 171 19.41 -42.33 -7.54
C GLN A 171 19.00 -41.16 -8.46
N LYS A 172 18.48 -41.48 -9.64
CA LYS A 172 17.99 -40.47 -10.60
C LYS A 172 16.76 -39.73 -10.07
N GLU A 173 15.77 -40.44 -9.54
CA GLU A 173 14.57 -39.81 -8.97
C GLU A 173 14.88 -38.97 -7.73
N LEU A 174 15.82 -39.41 -6.88
CA LEU A 174 16.27 -38.63 -5.73
C LEU A 174 16.97 -37.33 -6.15
N SER A 175 17.80 -37.40 -7.20
CA SER A 175 18.46 -36.21 -7.78
C SER A 175 17.45 -35.24 -8.39
N ARG A 176 16.41 -35.76 -9.05
CA ARG A 176 15.31 -34.95 -9.59
C ARG A 176 14.51 -34.26 -8.48
N LEU A 177 14.17 -34.96 -7.40
CA LEU A 177 13.49 -34.40 -6.23
C LEU A 177 14.29 -33.25 -5.61
N ASN A 178 15.60 -33.45 -5.44
CA ASN A 178 16.50 -32.39 -4.96
C ASN A 178 16.49 -31.16 -5.89
N GLY A 179 16.42 -31.36 -7.20
CA GLY A 179 16.29 -30.27 -8.18
C GLY A 179 14.99 -29.48 -8.02
N ILE A 180 13.85 -30.19 -7.98
CA ILE A 180 12.51 -29.58 -7.84
C ILE A 180 12.42 -28.78 -6.54
N ILE A 181 12.92 -29.33 -5.43
CA ILE A 181 12.93 -28.65 -4.15
C ILE A 181 13.76 -27.36 -4.25
N ARG A 182 14.98 -27.41 -4.79
CA ARG A 182 15.80 -26.20 -4.94
C ARG A 182 15.15 -25.14 -5.83
N GLU A 183 14.50 -25.54 -6.91
CA GLU A 183 13.82 -24.62 -7.83
C GLU A 183 12.59 -23.98 -7.18
N PHE A 184 11.75 -24.78 -6.52
CA PHE A 184 10.60 -24.31 -5.76
C PHE A 184 11.00 -23.31 -4.68
N LEU A 185 12.06 -23.61 -3.93
CA LEU A 185 12.58 -22.73 -2.88
C LEU A 185 13.28 -21.48 -3.43
N GLY A 186 13.93 -21.61 -4.59
CA GLY A 186 14.56 -20.51 -5.29
C GLY A 186 13.56 -19.43 -5.71
N ALA A 187 12.31 -19.81 -5.99
CA ALA A 187 11.24 -18.89 -6.34
C ALA A 187 10.79 -17.98 -5.18
N PHE A 188 10.93 -18.43 -3.93
CA PHE A 188 10.52 -17.68 -2.74
C PHE A 188 11.68 -16.99 -2.00
N ARG A 189 12.92 -17.22 -2.44
CA ARG A 189 14.08 -16.60 -1.82
C ARG A 189 14.36 -15.29 -2.55
N PRO A 190 14.23 -14.11 -1.89
CA PRO A 190 14.69 -12.87 -2.49
C PRO A 190 16.20 -13.00 -2.73
N ALA A 191 16.61 -13.17 -3.98
CA ALA A 191 18.01 -13.21 -4.34
C ALA A 191 18.57 -11.81 -4.06
N LYS A 192 19.41 -11.66 -3.04
CA LYS A 192 20.17 -10.41 -2.85
C LYS A 192 20.98 -10.19 -4.11
N ALA A 193 20.61 -9.17 -4.90
CA ALA A 193 21.32 -8.82 -6.11
C ALA A 193 22.77 -8.50 -5.75
N GLN A 194 23.69 -9.35 -6.17
CA GLN A 194 25.13 -9.07 -6.08
C GLN A 194 25.50 -8.23 -7.30
N LEU A 195 25.45 -6.93 -7.12
CA LEU A 195 25.80 -5.99 -8.18
C LEU A 195 27.31 -6.05 -8.43
N ALA A 196 27.68 -6.33 -9.67
CA ALA A 196 29.06 -6.28 -10.14
C ALA A 196 29.10 -5.46 -11.44
N PRO A 197 30.20 -4.73 -11.72
CA PRO A 197 30.40 -4.13 -13.03
C PRO A 197 30.36 -5.22 -14.10
N GLY A 198 29.51 -5.06 -15.11
CA GLY A 198 29.34 -6.04 -16.18
C GLY A 198 28.45 -5.51 -17.28
N SER A 199 28.54 -6.11 -18.47
CA SER A 199 27.64 -5.78 -19.57
C SER A 199 26.28 -6.42 -19.33
N ALA A 200 25.20 -5.68 -19.54
CA ALA A 200 23.84 -6.24 -19.56
C ALA A 200 23.68 -7.33 -20.65
N ALA A 201 24.57 -7.36 -21.64
CA ALA A 201 24.60 -8.38 -22.68
C ALA A 201 24.98 -9.77 -22.16
N ASP A 202 25.84 -9.86 -21.13
CA ASP A 202 26.42 -11.13 -20.70
C ASP A 202 25.38 -12.04 -20.00
N PRO A 203 24.59 -11.56 -19.01
CA PRO A 203 23.51 -12.35 -18.42
C PRO A 203 22.46 -12.78 -19.46
N LEU A 204 22.21 -11.93 -20.46
CA LEU A 204 21.25 -12.19 -21.53
C LEU A 204 21.72 -13.35 -22.42
N LYS A 205 23.00 -13.37 -22.79
CA LYS A 205 23.62 -14.47 -23.55
C LYS A 205 23.61 -15.78 -22.76
N ASP A 206 23.94 -15.72 -21.47
CA ASP A 206 23.96 -16.89 -20.59
C ASP A 206 22.56 -17.52 -20.45
N ALA A 207 21.53 -16.70 -20.26
CA ALA A 207 20.14 -17.14 -20.22
C ALA A 207 19.70 -17.81 -21.53
N LEU A 208 20.08 -17.24 -22.67
CA LEU A 208 19.79 -17.82 -23.98
C LEU A 208 20.51 -19.15 -24.22
N ALA A 209 21.76 -19.27 -23.76
CA ALA A 209 22.51 -20.51 -23.83
C ALA A 209 21.87 -21.61 -22.97
N ALA A 210 21.42 -21.28 -21.75
CA ALA A 210 20.73 -22.21 -20.86
C ALA A 210 19.41 -22.73 -21.46
N LEU A 211 18.70 -21.88 -22.22
CA LEU A 211 17.42 -22.22 -22.85
C LEU A 211 17.56 -22.82 -24.26
N LYS A 212 18.79 -23.00 -24.77
CA LYS A 212 19.05 -23.47 -26.13
C LYS A 212 18.27 -24.74 -26.49
N ASN A 213 18.28 -25.74 -25.62
CA ASN A 213 17.57 -27.01 -25.86
C ASN A 213 16.05 -26.81 -25.96
N VAL A 214 15.49 -25.88 -25.18
CA VAL A 214 14.05 -25.56 -25.22
C VAL A 214 13.69 -24.90 -26.56
N PHE A 215 14.54 -24.02 -27.07
CA PHE A 215 14.33 -23.37 -28.36
C PHE A 215 14.43 -24.37 -29.52
N GLU A 216 15.41 -25.28 -29.47
CA GLU A 216 15.58 -26.33 -30.48
C GLU A 216 14.39 -27.30 -30.51
N ASP A 217 13.98 -27.82 -29.35
CA ASP A 217 12.83 -28.73 -29.24
C ASP A 217 11.52 -28.10 -29.73
N ARG A 218 11.33 -26.79 -29.48
CA ARG A 218 10.13 -26.05 -29.87
C ARG A 218 10.24 -25.35 -31.22
N ARG A 219 11.36 -25.50 -31.94
CA ARG A 219 11.66 -24.86 -33.24
C ARG A 219 11.51 -23.33 -33.20
N ILE A 220 11.91 -22.71 -32.10
CA ILE A 220 11.86 -21.25 -31.91
C ILE A 220 13.18 -20.66 -32.40
N ARG A 221 13.12 -19.66 -33.30
CA ARG A 221 14.28 -18.86 -33.70
C ARG A 221 14.40 -17.65 -32.78
N VAL A 222 15.57 -17.47 -32.19
CA VAL A 222 15.89 -16.33 -31.32
C VAL A 222 16.98 -15.49 -31.98
N ALA A 223 16.77 -14.18 -32.08
CA ALA A 223 17.74 -13.21 -32.56
C ALA A 223 17.98 -12.19 -31.45
N LEU A 224 19.25 -11.86 -31.19
CA LEU A 224 19.65 -10.89 -30.19
C LEU A 224 20.14 -9.63 -30.90
N ASP A 225 19.44 -8.52 -30.73
CA ASP A 225 19.86 -7.21 -31.23
C ASP A 225 20.31 -6.37 -30.03
N LEU A 226 21.62 -6.16 -29.92
CA LEU A 226 22.23 -5.40 -28.84
C LEU A 226 22.91 -4.15 -29.41
N PRO A 227 22.68 -2.95 -28.84
CA PRO A 227 23.42 -1.76 -29.23
C PRO A 227 24.91 -1.98 -28.93
N GLY A 228 25.78 -1.66 -29.90
CA GLY A 228 27.20 -2.04 -29.90
C GLY A 228 28.08 -1.39 -28.83
N THR A 229 27.52 -0.62 -27.89
CA THR A 229 28.29 0.03 -26.82
C THR A 229 27.36 0.48 -25.68
N LEU A 230 27.62 0.00 -24.46
CA LEU A 230 27.21 0.59 -23.18
C LEU A 230 28.43 0.58 -22.26
#